data_AF-A0A0F9MRX7-F1
#
_entry.id   AF-A0A0F9MRX7-F1
#
_cell.length_a   1.000
_cell.length_b   1.000
_cell.length_c   1.000
_cell.angle_alpha   90.00
_cell.angle_beta   90.00
_cell.angle_gamma   90.00
#
_symmetry.space_group_name_H-M   'P 1'
#
loop_
_entity.id
_entity.type
_entity.pdbx_description
1 polymer ?
#
loop_
_entity_poly.entity_id
_entity_poly.type
_entity_poly.pdbx_seq_one_letter_code
_entity_poly.pdbx_strand_id
1 'polypeptide(L)'
;MSKDDTKVKEERLSTNDKKIKGSFHTDWGRQGTVIFAYVAVLLGYFGIVANIILINDIGFWIPFTEMDPTILIWTYKVYPDTFYLPILLLFLISLLLTYKEDIPHYGIKASLWLVPPLIVEGFLFYWIMFGFSAEPFILQFAHGEGYLNILILYGCTFTGALSGMKLKQINKKRRRKLE
;
A
#
# COMPACT_ATOMS: atom_id res chain seq x y z
N MET A 1 -43.43 -16.75 -44.86
CA MET A 1 -42.40 -16.62 -43.80
C MET A 1 -42.52 -17.83 -42.90
N SER A 2 -41.58 -18.77 -43.04
CA SER A 2 -41.65 -20.09 -42.39
C SER A 2 -41.30 -19.98 -40.90
N LYS A 3 -42.08 -20.66 -40.05
CA LYS A 3 -41.82 -20.80 -38.60
C LYS A 3 -40.50 -21.53 -38.28
N ASP A 4 -39.90 -22.20 -39.27
CA ASP A 4 -38.62 -22.91 -39.09
C ASP A 4 -37.42 -21.98 -38.97
N ASP A 5 -37.42 -20.83 -39.66
CA ASP A 5 -36.27 -19.91 -39.63
C ASP A 5 -36.10 -19.23 -38.26
N THR A 6 -37.17 -19.20 -37.45
CA THR A 6 -37.14 -18.59 -36.11
C THR A 6 -36.51 -19.53 -35.08
N LYS A 7 -36.79 -20.84 -35.15
CA LYS A 7 -36.20 -21.85 -34.26
C LYS A 7 -34.68 -22.01 -34.47
N VAL A 8 -34.23 -22.01 -35.73
CA VAL A 8 -32.80 -22.11 -36.06
C VAL A 8 -32.02 -20.88 -35.58
N LYS A 9 -32.67 -19.70 -35.50
CA LYS A 9 -32.07 -18.46 -35.01
C LYS A 9 -31.97 -18.44 -33.47
N GLU A 10 -32.96 -18.98 -32.76
CA GLU A 10 -32.94 -19.11 -31.30
C GLU A 10 -31.93 -20.17 -30.79
N GLU A 11 -31.79 -21.31 -31.48
CA GLU A 11 -30.78 -22.31 -31.12
C GLU A 11 -29.34 -21.81 -31.32
N ARG A 12 -29.10 -20.96 -32.32
CA ARG A 12 -27.78 -20.34 -32.56
C ARG A 12 -27.45 -19.20 -31.60
N LEU A 13 -28.47 -18.50 -31.05
CA LEU A 13 -28.27 -17.50 -30.01
C LEU A 13 -27.98 -18.15 -28.64
N SER A 14 -28.69 -19.22 -28.29
CA SER A 14 -28.51 -19.91 -27.00
C SER A 14 -27.23 -20.75 -26.89
N THR A 15 -26.58 -21.09 -28.01
CA THR A 15 -25.28 -21.80 -28.02
C THR A 15 -24.07 -20.88 -27.93
N ASN A 16 -24.21 -19.59 -28.25
CA ASN A 16 -23.11 -18.62 -28.14
C ASN A 16 -22.95 -18.02 -26.74
N ASP A 17 -24.03 -17.92 -25.94
CA ASP A 17 -23.96 -17.35 -24.59
C ASP A 17 -23.35 -18.28 -23.55
N LYS A 18 -23.22 -19.59 -23.83
CA LYS A 18 -22.66 -20.57 -22.88
C LYS A 18 -21.14 -20.69 -22.89
N LYS A 19 -20.42 -19.90 -23.71
CA LYS A 19 -18.96 -20.03 -23.89
C LYS A 19 -18.13 -18.81 -23.47
N ILE A 20 -18.69 -17.86 -22.73
CA ILE A 20 -17.90 -16.88 -21.98
C ILE A 20 -17.79 -17.36 -20.53
N LYS A 21 -17.25 -18.58 -20.36
CA LYS A 21 -16.65 -18.95 -19.08
C LYS A 21 -15.30 -18.23 -19.08
N GLY A 22 -15.33 -16.93 -18.76
CA GLY A 22 -14.15 -16.14 -18.48
C GLY A 22 -13.44 -16.81 -17.31
N SER A 23 -12.50 -17.69 -17.61
CA SER A 23 -11.61 -18.23 -16.61
C SER A 23 -10.84 -17.04 -16.06
N PHE A 24 -11.20 -16.59 -14.85
CA PHE A 24 -10.41 -15.64 -14.10
C PHE A 24 -9.04 -16.27 -13.88
N HIS A 25 -8.11 -16.02 -14.80
CA HIS A 25 -6.74 -16.46 -14.69
C HIS A 25 -6.06 -15.48 -13.73
N THR A 26 -6.32 -15.69 -12.44
CA THR A 26 -5.72 -14.92 -11.35
C THR A 26 -4.27 -15.36 -11.20
N ASP A 27 -3.36 -14.44 -11.49
CA ASP A 27 -1.92 -14.66 -11.36
C ASP A 27 -1.51 -14.58 -9.88
N TRP A 28 -1.68 -15.70 -9.17
CA TRP A 28 -1.49 -15.81 -7.72
C TRP A 28 -0.09 -15.39 -7.25
N GLY A 29 0.95 -15.64 -8.05
CA GLY A 29 2.32 -15.23 -7.71
C GLY A 29 2.49 -13.70 -7.67
N ARG A 30 1.85 -13.00 -8.60
CA ARG A 30 1.88 -11.53 -8.66
C ARG A 30 1.06 -10.91 -7.53
N GLN A 31 -0.17 -11.38 -7.35
CA GLN A 31 -1.05 -10.87 -6.28
C GLN A 31 -0.48 -11.16 -4.89
N GLY A 32 0.12 -12.34 -4.68
CA GLY A 32 0.77 -12.68 -3.42
C GLY A 32 1.92 -11.74 -3.06
N THR A 33 2.72 -11.31 -4.05
CA THR A 33 3.80 -10.33 -3.82
C THR A 33 3.25 -8.98 -3.37
N VAL A 34 2.17 -8.51 -3.99
CA VAL A 34 1.51 -7.26 -3.61
C VAL A 34 0.92 -7.37 -2.21
N ILE A 35 0.17 -8.43 -1.92
CA ILE A 35 -0.44 -8.65 -0.59
C ILE A 35 0.64 -8.72 0.49
N PHE A 36 1.71 -9.47 0.24
CA PHE A 36 2.82 -9.58 1.19
C PHE A 36 3.48 -8.22 1.44
N ALA A 37 3.71 -7.42 0.40
CA ALA A 37 4.25 -6.08 0.54
C ALA A 37 3.34 -5.17 1.36
N TYR A 38 2.02 -5.27 1.19
CA TYR A 38 1.05 -4.54 2.00
C TYR A 38 1.16 -4.95 3.46
N VAL A 39 1.11 -6.26 3.76
CA VAL A 39 1.21 -6.76 5.14
C VAL A 39 2.53 -6.36 5.79
N ALA A 40 3.64 -6.46 5.05
CA ALA A 40 4.98 -6.08 5.55
C ALA A 40 5.08 -4.58 5.86
N VAL A 41 4.47 -3.73 5.02
CA VAL A 41 4.39 -2.29 5.29
C VAL A 41 3.49 -2.03 6.48
N LEU A 42 2.26 -2.54 6.49
CA LEU A 42 1.29 -2.26 7.56
C LEU A 42 1.84 -2.68 8.94
N LEU A 43 2.25 -3.95 9.08
CA LEU A 43 2.79 -4.48 10.34
C LEU A 43 4.18 -3.93 10.67
N GLY A 44 5.06 -3.81 9.69
CA GLY A 44 6.44 -3.34 9.93
C GLY A 44 6.48 -1.85 10.25
N TYR A 45 5.74 -1.04 9.51
CA TYR A 45 5.70 0.41 9.67
C TYR A 45 5.07 0.79 11.01
N PHE A 46 3.84 0.34 11.28
CA PHE A 46 3.18 0.63 12.54
C PHE A 46 3.76 -0.17 13.70
N GLY A 47 4.40 -1.32 13.47
CA GLY A 47 5.15 -2.02 14.51
C GLY A 47 6.33 -1.19 15.04
N ILE A 48 7.06 -0.50 14.16
CA ILE A 48 8.14 0.41 14.56
C ILE A 48 7.57 1.64 15.29
N VAL A 49 6.51 2.25 14.74
CA VAL A 49 5.88 3.44 15.35
C VAL A 49 5.30 3.10 16.73
N ALA A 50 4.59 1.98 16.86
CA ALA A 50 4.00 1.54 18.12
C ALA A 50 5.07 1.23 19.17
N ASN A 51 6.24 0.74 18.77
CA ASN A 51 7.34 0.49 19.71
C ASN A 51 7.76 1.77 20.45
N ILE A 52 7.83 2.91 19.75
CA ILE A 52 8.16 4.22 20.35
C ILE A 52 7.04 4.76 21.23
N ILE A 53 5.78 4.56 20.84
CA ILE A 53 4.63 5.04 21.64
C ILE A 53 4.49 4.22 22.94
N LEU A 54 4.83 2.93 22.89
CA LEU A 54 4.59 2.00 23.99
C LEU A 54 5.78 1.90 24.96
N ILE A 55 7.00 2.15 24.52
CA ILE A 55 8.22 1.90 25.29
C ILE A 55 9.08 3.15 25.33
N ASN A 56 9.51 3.57 26.53
CA ASN A 56 10.42 4.70 26.71
C ASN A 56 11.90 4.32 26.46
N ASP A 57 12.79 5.32 26.48
CA ASP A 57 14.24 5.17 26.22
C ASP A 57 14.96 4.19 27.18
N ILE A 58 14.33 3.87 28.32
CA ILE A 58 14.86 3.01 29.37
C ILE A 58 14.22 1.59 29.30
N GLY A 59 13.30 1.37 28.36
CA GLY A 59 12.64 0.08 28.13
C GLY A 59 11.38 -0.16 28.97
N PHE A 60 10.86 0.86 29.65
CA PHE A 60 9.61 0.76 30.42
C PHE A 60 8.39 1.12 29.57
N TRP A 61 7.28 0.48 29.89
CA TRP A 61 5.99 0.75 29.27
C TRP A 61 5.49 2.15 29.65
N ILE A 62 5.17 2.96 28.64
CA ILE A 62 4.56 4.27 28.84
C ILE A 62 3.09 4.05 29.21
N PRO A 63 2.59 4.65 30.29
CA PRO A 63 1.17 4.57 30.62
C PRO A 63 0.35 5.32 29.57
N PHE A 64 -0.84 4.80 29.26
CA PHE A 64 -1.74 5.35 28.24
C PHE A 64 -2.01 6.87 28.38
N THR A 65 -2.05 7.38 29.61
CA THR A 65 -2.29 8.80 29.91
C THR A 65 -1.15 9.74 29.48
N GLU A 66 0.04 9.21 29.23
CA GLU A 66 1.23 9.97 28.86
C GLU A 66 1.61 9.81 27.38
N MET A 67 0.89 8.96 26.64
CA MET A 67 1.12 8.75 25.21
C MET A 67 0.65 9.96 24.41
N ASP A 68 1.45 10.41 23.45
CA ASP A 68 1.03 11.41 22.46
C ASP A 68 0.27 10.71 21.31
N PRO A 69 -1.08 10.83 21.23
CA PRO A 69 -1.87 10.16 20.19
C PRO A 69 -1.61 10.72 18.79
N THR A 70 -1.04 11.93 18.69
CA THR A 70 -0.79 12.57 17.39
C THR A 70 0.26 11.81 16.58
N ILE A 71 1.13 11.02 17.22
CA ILE A 71 2.16 10.21 16.57
C ILE A 71 1.55 9.16 15.63
N LEU A 72 0.39 8.60 15.96
CA LEU A 72 -0.30 7.59 15.12
C LEU A 72 -0.82 8.17 13.81
N ILE A 73 -1.04 9.49 13.77
CA ILE A 73 -1.59 10.20 12.62
C ILE A 73 -0.48 10.97 11.88
N TRP A 74 0.45 11.57 12.63
CA TRP A 74 1.59 12.33 12.15
C TRP A 74 2.88 11.56 12.40
N THR A 75 2.97 10.40 11.75
CA THR A 75 4.04 9.43 11.96
C THR A 75 5.43 9.98 11.66
N TYR A 76 5.53 11.07 10.88
CA TYR A 76 6.80 11.74 10.63
C TYR A 76 7.49 12.28 11.89
N LYS A 77 6.75 12.56 12.96
CA LYS A 77 7.30 13.04 14.23
C LYS A 77 8.32 12.08 14.83
N VAL A 78 8.12 10.77 14.65
CA VAL A 78 9.00 9.72 15.22
C VAL A 78 10.08 9.24 14.27
N TYR A 79 10.18 9.79 13.06
CA TYR A 79 11.22 9.37 12.12
C TYR A 79 12.64 9.62 12.66
N PRO A 80 12.97 10.79 13.25
CA PRO A 80 14.31 11.00 13.81
C PRO A 80 14.65 9.97 14.90
N ASP A 81 13.72 9.70 15.80
CA ASP A 81 13.91 8.78 16.94
C ASP A 81 14.03 7.32 16.51
N THR A 82 13.40 6.97 15.39
CA THR A 82 13.47 5.63 14.79
C THR A 82 14.57 5.51 13.72
N PHE A 83 15.52 6.44 13.64
CA PHE A 83 16.55 6.48 12.58
C PHE A 83 15.96 6.38 11.16
N TYR A 84 14.78 6.97 10.97
CA TYR A 84 14.01 6.99 9.72
C TYR A 84 13.62 5.58 9.23
N LEU A 85 13.61 4.57 10.10
CA LEU A 85 13.29 3.19 9.74
C LEU A 85 11.89 3.01 9.09
N PRO A 86 10.80 3.62 9.60
CA PRO A 86 9.48 3.45 9.00
C PRO A 86 9.44 3.95 7.55
N ILE A 87 9.99 5.15 7.31
CA ILE A 87 10.00 5.76 5.98
C ILE A 87 10.99 5.05 5.04
N LEU A 88 12.10 4.52 5.56
CA LEU A 88 13.03 3.68 4.81
C LEU A 88 12.36 2.36 4.38
N LEU A 89 11.61 1.71 5.28
CA LEU A 89 10.86 0.49 4.97
C LEU A 89 9.85 0.77 3.85
N LEU A 90 9.08 1.85 3.97
CA LEU A 90 8.10 2.25 2.94
C LEU A 90 8.78 2.50 1.58
N PHE A 91 9.94 3.18 1.58
CA PHE A 91 10.75 3.42 0.39
C PHE A 91 11.19 2.10 -0.25
N LEU A 92 11.77 1.18 0.54
CA LEU A 92 12.30 -0.09 0.06
C LEU A 92 11.20 -1.00 -0.51
N ILE A 93 10.04 -1.07 0.17
CA ILE A 93 8.91 -1.86 -0.33
C ILE A 93 8.38 -1.26 -1.64
N SER A 94 8.24 0.06 -1.72
CA SER A 94 7.79 0.75 -2.94
C SER A 94 8.75 0.52 -4.12
N LEU A 95 10.06 0.49 -3.84
CA LEU A 95 11.12 0.15 -4.78
C LEU A 95 11.00 -1.30 -5.24
N LEU A 96 10.86 -2.25 -4.32
CA LEU A 96 10.77 -3.67 -4.62
C LEU A 96 9.52 -4.01 -5.43
N LEU A 97 8.36 -3.46 -5.05
CA LEU A 97 7.11 -3.61 -5.79
C LEU A 97 7.27 -3.18 -7.25
N THR A 98 7.86 -2.00 -7.47
CA THR A 98 8.05 -1.48 -8.84
C THR A 98 9.10 -2.24 -9.62
N TYR A 99 10.16 -2.72 -8.95
CA TYR A 99 11.20 -3.51 -9.58
C TYR A 99 10.71 -4.91 -10.03
N LYS A 100 9.88 -5.55 -9.19
CA LYS A 100 9.34 -6.90 -9.45
C LYS A 100 8.22 -6.90 -10.48
N GLU A 101 7.41 -5.86 -10.54
CA GLU A 101 6.29 -5.79 -11.49
C GLU A 101 6.78 -5.75 -12.95
N ASP A 102 6.14 -6.52 -13.85
CA ASP A 102 6.53 -6.60 -15.26
C ASP A 102 6.49 -5.24 -15.95
N ILE A 103 5.40 -4.49 -15.75
CA ILE A 103 5.18 -3.16 -16.27
C ILE A 103 5.36 -2.15 -15.13
N PRO A 104 6.43 -1.32 -15.14
CA PRO A 104 6.76 -0.44 -14.01
C PRO A 104 5.63 0.53 -13.60
N HIS A 105 4.79 0.95 -14.54
CA HIS A 105 3.67 1.86 -14.25
C HIS A 105 2.63 1.23 -13.31
N TYR A 106 2.39 -0.08 -13.40
CA TYR A 106 1.51 -0.77 -12.45
C TYR A 106 2.14 -0.85 -11.07
N GLY A 107 3.47 -1.04 -11.00
CA GLY A 107 4.23 -1.01 -9.76
C GLY A 107 4.15 0.36 -9.07
N ILE A 108 4.33 1.45 -9.82
CA ILE A 108 4.17 2.82 -9.29
C ILE A 108 2.76 3.03 -8.75
N LYS A 109 1.73 2.61 -9.50
CA LYS A 109 0.34 2.70 -9.04
C LYS A 109 0.13 1.90 -7.75
N ALA A 110 0.62 0.67 -7.67
CA ALA A 110 0.50 -0.18 -6.49
C ALA A 110 1.20 0.41 -5.26
N SER A 111 2.37 1.01 -5.44
CA SER A 111 3.12 1.68 -4.37
C SER A 111 2.39 2.93 -3.86
N LEU A 112 1.80 3.75 -4.73
CA LEU A 112 1.01 4.91 -4.32
C LEU A 112 -0.27 4.50 -3.57
N TRP A 113 -0.84 3.34 -3.91
CA TRP A 113 -1.98 2.76 -3.22
C TRP A 113 -1.66 2.23 -1.81
N LEU A 114 -0.39 2.19 -1.38
CA LEU A 114 -0.03 1.88 0.01
C LEU A 114 -0.39 3.02 0.98
N VAL A 115 -0.47 4.26 0.51
CA VAL A 115 -0.66 5.43 1.37
C VAL A 115 -2.04 5.47 2.03
N PRO A 116 -3.17 5.29 1.32
CA PRO A 116 -4.48 5.31 1.98
C PRO A 116 -4.66 4.22 3.05
N PRO A 117 -4.28 2.94 2.83
CA PRO A 117 -4.28 1.92 3.88
C PRO A 117 -3.44 2.30 5.11
N LEU A 118 -2.26 2.89 4.94
CA LEU A 118 -1.44 3.36 6.06
C LEU A 118 -2.16 4.44 6.90
N ILE A 119 -2.86 5.38 6.24
CA ILE A 119 -3.62 6.42 6.95
C ILE A 119 -4.80 5.78 7.71
N VAL A 120 -5.54 4.88 7.06
CA VAL A 120 -6.66 4.17 7.70
C VAL A 120 -6.18 3.33 8.88
N GLU A 121 -5.02 2.67 8.75
CA GLU A 121 -4.42 1.91 9.84
C GLU A 121 -4.05 2.80 11.03
N GLY A 122 -3.51 4.00 10.80
CA GLY A 122 -3.29 4.97 11.87
C GLY A 122 -4.56 5.32 12.65
N PHE A 123 -5.71 5.38 11.95
CA PHE A 123 -7.01 5.63 12.59
C PHE A 123 -7.46 4.42 13.39
N LEU A 124 -7.27 3.20 12.85
CA LEU A 124 -7.59 1.96 13.55
C LEU A 124 -6.76 1.82 14.83
N PHE A 125 -5.45 2.06 14.77
CA PHE A 125 -4.59 2.02 15.95
C PHE A 125 -4.99 3.07 16.98
N TYR A 126 -5.31 4.29 16.54
CA TYR A 126 -5.82 5.32 17.44
C TYR A 126 -7.09 4.80 18.15
N TRP A 127 -8.07 4.25 17.42
CA TRP A 127 -9.32 3.79 18.05
C TRP A 127 -9.12 2.59 18.97
N ILE A 128 -8.20 1.68 18.64
CA ILE A 128 -7.86 0.53 19.49
C ILE A 128 -7.24 1.01 20.81
N MET A 129 -6.39 2.03 20.77
CA MET A 129 -5.67 2.53 21.95
C MET A 129 -6.50 3.52 22.76
N PHE A 130 -7.06 4.55 22.11
CA PHE A 130 -7.69 5.71 22.74
C PHE A 130 -9.23 5.67 22.73
N GLY A 131 -9.82 4.67 22.08
CA GLY A 131 -11.27 4.53 21.93
C GLY A 131 -11.82 5.22 20.68
N PHE A 132 -13.07 4.89 20.34
CA PHE A 132 -13.70 5.41 19.13
C PHE A 132 -14.05 6.90 19.27
N SER A 133 -13.45 7.74 18.44
CA SER A 133 -13.68 9.19 18.41
C SER A 133 -13.50 9.77 17.00
N ALA A 134 -13.98 11.00 16.79
CA ALA A 134 -13.77 11.73 15.52
C ALA A 134 -12.40 12.42 15.44
N GLU A 135 -11.61 12.38 16.51
CA GLU A 135 -10.34 13.10 16.64
C GLU A 135 -9.31 12.72 15.56
N PRO A 136 -9.14 11.46 15.13
CA PRO A 136 -8.22 11.11 14.03
C PRO A 136 -8.53 11.84 12.73
N PHE A 137 -9.81 12.04 12.40
CA PHE A 137 -10.20 12.79 11.21
C PHE A 137 -9.84 14.26 11.33
N ILE A 138 -10.02 14.84 12.51
CA ILE A 138 -9.67 16.24 12.78
C ILE A 138 -8.14 16.41 12.70
N LEU A 139 -7.37 15.51 13.31
CA LEU A 139 -5.90 15.53 13.24
C LEU A 139 -5.39 15.34 11.81
N GLN A 140 -6.04 14.49 11.01
CA GLN A 140 -5.59 14.18 9.66
C GLN A 140 -5.98 15.24 8.61
N PHE A 141 -7.16 15.86 8.74
CA PHE A 141 -7.74 16.71 7.69
C PHE A 141 -7.97 18.17 8.10
N ALA A 142 -8.02 18.49 9.39
CA ALA A 142 -8.21 19.88 9.86
C ALA A 142 -6.88 20.59 10.21
N HIS A 143 -5.76 19.87 10.23
CA HIS A 143 -4.45 20.37 10.61
C HIS A 143 -3.45 20.29 9.46
N GLY A 144 -2.53 21.27 9.36
CA GLY A 144 -1.51 21.33 8.31
C GLY A 144 -0.54 20.15 8.36
N GLU A 145 -0.26 19.66 9.57
CA GLU A 145 0.58 18.51 9.88
C GLU A 145 0.03 17.22 9.25
N GLY A 146 -1.30 17.08 9.19
CA GLY A 146 -1.95 15.95 8.52
C GLY A 146 -1.64 15.92 7.01
N TYR A 147 -1.73 17.08 6.35
CA TYR A 147 -1.37 17.21 4.93
C TYR A 147 0.12 17.04 4.69
N LEU A 148 0.97 17.53 5.60
CA LEU A 148 2.41 17.29 5.55
C LEU A 148 2.73 15.79 5.63
N ASN A 149 2.06 15.05 6.53
CA ASN A 149 2.23 13.60 6.63
C ASN A 149 1.85 12.91 5.31
N ILE A 150 0.70 13.26 4.72
CA ILE A 150 0.27 12.73 3.42
C ILE A 150 1.31 13.01 2.33
N LEU A 151 1.83 14.23 2.27
CA LEU A 151 2.85 14.63 1.30
C LEU A 151 4.13 13.81 1.46
N ILE A 152 4.59 13.58 2.70
CA ILE A 152 5.78 12.77 2.97
C ILE A 152 5.57 11.32 2.55
N LEU A 153 4.42 10.71 2.88
CA LEU A 153 4.09 9.34 2.50
C LEU A 153 4.04 9.17 0.97
N TYR A 154 3.35 10.06 0.27
CA TYR A 154 3.30 10.03 -1.20
C TYR A 154 4.67 10.32 -1.83
N GLY A 155 5.41 11.29 -1.31
CA GLY A 155 6.75 11.62 -1.78
C GLY A 155 7.71 10.43 -1.66
N CYS A 156 7.69 9.75 -0.52
CA CYS A 156 8.50 8.56 -0.26
C CYS A 156 8.12 7.39 -1.18
N THR A 157 6.83 7.04 -1.25
CA THR A 157 6.35 5.93 -2.10
C THR A 157 6.64 6.20 -3.58
N PHE A 158 6.45 7.44 -4.03
CA PHE A 158 6.74 7.85 -5.40
C PHE A 158 8.24 7.79 -5.72
N THR A 159 9.11 8.33 -4.87
CA THR A 159 10.57 8.29 -5.07
C THR A 159 11.13 6.88 -5.00
N GLY A 160 10.62 6.03 -4.10
CA GLY A 160 10.95 4.60 -4.05
C GLY A 160 10.56 3.88 -5.33
N ALA A 161 9.33 4.11 -5.81
CA ALA A 161 8.84 3.50 -7.04
C ALA A 161 9.63 3.96 -8.29
N LEU A 162 9.92 5.25 -8.43
CA LEU A 162 10.76 5.79 -9.50
C LEU A 162 12.16 5.16 -9.48
N SER A 163 12.74 5.01 -8.30
CA SER A 163 14.04 4.35 -8.13
C SER A 163 13.99 2.91 -8.63
N GLY A 164 12.97 2.14 -8.25
CA GLY A 164 12.75 0.77 -8.73
C GLY A 164 12.62 0.67 -10.25
N MET A 165 11.88 1.59 -10.88
CA MET A 165 11.76 1.68 -12.34
C MET A 165 13.12 1.94 -13.02
N LYS A 166 13.89 2.92 -12.53
CA LYS A 166 15.22 3.24 -13.09
C LYS A 166 16.19 2.07 -12.94
N LEU A 167 16.18 1.40 -11.78
CA LEU A 167 17.02 0.23 -11.51
C LEU A 167 16.70 -0.92 -12.47
N LYS A 168 15.41 -1.16 -12.75
CA LYS A 168 14.97 -2.14 -13.75
C LYS A 168 15.43 -1.79 -15.16
N GLN A 169 15.32 -0.52 -15.57
CA GLN A 169 15.79 -0.06 -16.88
C GLN A 169 17.31 -0.25 -17.05
N ILE A 170 18.10 0.05 -16.02
CA ILE A 170 19.55 -0.14 -16.02
C ILE A 170 19.91 -1.61 -16.19
N ASN A 171 19.28 -2.51 -15.41
CA ASN A 171 19.55 -3.95 -15.50
C ASN A 171 19.18 -4.53 -16.87
N LYS A 172 18.05 -4.10 -17.46
CA LYS A 172 17.65 -4.51 -18.81
C LYS A 172 18.65 -4.05 -19.87
N LYS A 173 19.17 -2.82 -19.76
CA LYS A 173 20.20 -2.29 -20.68
C LYS A 173 21.53 -3.03 -20.55
N ARG A 174 21.92 -3.42 -19.33
CA ARG A 174 23.14 -4.22 -19.09
C ARG A 174 23.04 -5.62 -19.70
N ARG A 175 21.92 -6.32 -19.54
CA ARG A 175 21.72 -7.66 -20.12
C ARG A 175 21.81 -7.66 -21.66
N ARG A 176 21.17 -6.70 -22.31
CA ARG A 176 21.22 -6.53 -23.78
C ARG A 176 22.60 -6.17 -24.35
N LYS A 177 23.56 -5.76 -23.51
CA LYS A 177 24.94 -5.48 -23.93
C LYS A 177 25.86 -6.69 -23.81
N LEU A 178 25.42 -7.72 -23.07
CA LEU A 178 26.17 -8.94 -22.83
C LEU A 178 25.74 -10.08 -23.77
N GLU A 179 24.55 -9.96 -24.36
CA GLU A 179 24.06 -10.74 -25.51
C GLU A 179 24.59 -10.14 -26.81
#